data_AF-A0A383ALN9-F1
#
_entry.id   AF-A0A383ALN9-F1
#
_cell.length_a   1.000
_cell.length_b   1.000
_cell.length_c   1.000
_cell.angle_alpha   90.00
_cell.angle_beta   90.00
_cell.angle_gamma   90.00
#
_symmetry.space_group_name_H-M   'P 1'
#
loop_
_entity.id
_entity.type
_entity.pdbx_description
1 polymer ?
#
loop_
_entity_poly.entity_id
_entity_poly.type
_entity_poly.pdbx_seq_one_letter_code
_entity_poly.pdbx_strand_id
1 'polypeptide(L)'
;MGWSLHHPHGLIYHAPQYCQRGYTLYSNLRGYDANLIDMEGRICHRWHWPGGINYANLLPNGNLLFQNLAPAEKLPMTGIGGSSGGLVELDWDGNLVWELKNPWIHHDFQRLANGNSLALMWDEISAEMT
;
A
#
# COMPACT_ATOMS: atom_id res chain seq x y z
N MET A 1 13.93 3.84 7.92
CA MET A 1 14.65 3.56 6.66
C MET A 1 15.88 4.46 6.60
N GLY A 2 17.07 3.89 6.39
CA GLY A 2 18.33 4.65 6.34
C GLY A 2 18.60 5.19 4.94
N TRP A 3 18.96 6.46 4.85
CA TRP A 3 19.49 7.08 3.63
C TRP A 3 21.01 6.91 3.61
N SER A 4 21.57 6.35 2.52
CA SER A 4 23.03 6.32 2.34
C SER A 4 23.47 7.55 1.56
N LEU A 5 24.33 8.37 2.17
CA LEU A 5 24.95 9.53 1.49
C LEU A 5 26.01 9.12 0.46
N HIS A 6 26.44 7.86 0.48
CA HIS A 6 27.61 7.41 -0.28
C HIS A 6 27.25 6.53 -1.48
N HIS A 7 25.97 6.19 -1.68
CA HIS A 7 25.53 5.27 -2.72
C HIS A 7 24.48 5.94 -3.62
N PRO A 8 24.49 5.65 -4.94
CA PRO A 8 23.43 6.10 -5.84
C PRO A 8 22.07 5.50 -5.41
N HIS A 9 20.98 6.24 -5.66
CA HIS A 9 19.63 5.76 -5.42
C HIS A 9 19.27 4.65 -6.42
N GLY A 10 18.56 3.61 -5.94
CA GLY A 10 18.09 2.51 -6.77
C GLY A 10 18.85 1.20 -6.54
N LEU A 11 18.90 0.36 -7.57
CA LEU A 11 19.56 -0.96 -7.50
C LEU A 11 21.08 -0.79 -7.42
N ILE A 12 21.65 -1.15 -6.27
CA ILE A 12 23.10 -1.08 -6.03
C ILE A 12 23.82 -2.41 -6.26
N TYR A 13 23.09 -3.54 -6.31
CA TYR A 13 23.65 -4.88 -6.47
C TYR A 13 22.59 -5.85 -6.99
N HIS A 14 22.94 -6.69 -7.97
CA HIS A 14 22.08 -7.74 -8.51
C HIS A 14 22.91 -9.00 -8.76
N ALA A 15 22.48 -10.14 -8.20
CA ALA A 15 23.09 -11.44 -8.38
C ALA A 15 22.04 -12.46 -8.81
N PRO A 16 21.80 -12.63 -10.13
CA PRO A 16 20.68 -13.39 -10.67
C PRO A 16 20.56 -14.83 -10.13
N GLN A 17 21.69 -15.48 -9.82
CA GLN A 17 21.73 -16.82 -9.27
C GLN A 17 21.18 -16.96 -7.83
N TYR A 18 21.01 -15.84 -7.12
CA TYR A 18 20.50 -15.79 -5.74
C TYR A 18 19.17 -15.03 -5.63
N CYS A 19 18.55 -14.67 -6.76
CA CYS A 19 17.32 -13.90 -6.77
C CYS A 19 16.16 -14.69 -7.39
N GLN A 20 14.97 -14.57 -6.81
CA GLN A 20 13.75 -14.98 -7.49
C GLN A 20 13.50 -14.02 -8.66
N ARG A 21 13.31 -14.56 -9.86
CA ARG A 21 13.03 -13.77 -11.06
C ARG A 21 11.59 -13.24 -10.97
N GLY A 22 11.39 -11.99 -11.36
CA GLY A 22 10.06 -11.38 -11.42
C GLY A 22 10.12 -9.87 -11.31
N TYR A 23 8.99 -9.29 -10.92
CA TYR A 23 8.86 -7.88 -10.62
C TYR A 23 8.68 -7.68 -9.12
N THR A 24 9.17 -6.55 -8.60
CA THR A 24 8.94 -6.15 -7.22
C THR A 24 7.97 -4.97 -7.20
N LEU A 25 6.84 -5.12 -6.50
CA LEU A 25 5.93 -4.02 -6.18
C LEU A 25 6.35 -3.41 -4.85
N TYR A 26 6.45 -2.08 -4.79
CA TYR A 26 6.63 -1.37 -3.53
C TYR A 26 5.95 -0.01 -3.54
N SER A 27 5.55 0.45 -2.35
CA SER A 27 5.07 1.80 -2.07
C SER A 27 5.84 2.38 -0.88
N ASN A 28 6.24 3.63 -0.96
CA ASN A 28 6.87 4.29 0.18
C ASN A 28 5.81 4.59 1.24
N LEU A 29 6.14 4.38 2.52
CA LEU A 29 5.25 4.76 3.62
C LEU A 29 4.93 6.26 3.54
N ARG A 30 3.65 6.61 3.51
CA ARG A 30 3.16 8.00 3.32
C ARG A 30 3.54 8.62 1.96
N GLY A 31 3.81 7.79 0.95
CA GLY A 31 4.01 8.21 -0.43
C GLY A 31 2.71 8.27 -1.23
N TYR A 32 2.81 8.76 -2.47
CA TYR A 32 1.69 8.89 -3.40
C TYR A 32 1.75 7.90 -4.58
N ASP A 33 2.84 7.13 -4.64
CA ASP A 33 3.13 6.25 -5.77
C ASP A 33 3.38 4.81 -5.29
N ALA A 34 2.84 3.86 -6.05
CA ALA A 34 3.25 2.47 -6.04
C ALA A 34 4.04 2.18 -7.32
N ASN A 35 5.19 1.52 -7.19
CA ASN A 35 6.12 1.25 -8.27
C ASN A 35 6.26 -0.25 -8.47
N LEU A 36 6.13 -0.70 -9.71
CA LEU A 36 6.53 -2.03 -10.14
C LEU A 36 7.89 -1.92 -10.83
N ILE A 37 8.91 -2.58 -10.28
CA ILE A 37 10.26 -2.59 -10.84
C ILE A 37 10.67 -3.97 -11.34
N ASP A 38 11.49 -4.01 -12.37
CA ASP A 38 12.16 -5.24 -12.80
C ASP A 38 13.45 -5.53 -12.02
N MET A 39 14.10 -6.63 -12.39
CA MET A 39 15.34 -7.11 -11.77
C MET A 39 16.54 -6.16 -11.97
N GLU A 40 16.46 -5.24 -12.92
CA GLU A 40 17.46 -4.19 -13.16
C GLU A 40 17.13 -2.88 -12.44
N GLY A 41 16.08 -2.88 -11.61
CA GLY A 41 15.64 -1.70 -10.85
C GLY A 41 14.96 -0.63 -11.71
N ARG A 42 14.57 -0.96 -12.94
CA ARG A 42 13.85 -0.03 -13.82
C ARG A 42 12.38 -0.04 -13.44
N ILE A 43 11.76 1.14 -13.38
CA ILE A 43 10.31 1.26 -13.17
C ILE A 43 9.62 0.81 -14.45
N CYS A 44 8.92 -0.31 -14.38
CA CYS A 44 8.12 -0.85 -15.47
C CYS A 44 6.72 -0.28 -15.46
N HIS A 45 6.19 0.03 -14.28
CA HIS A 45 4.90 0.66 -14.11
C HIS A 45 4.83 1.47 -12.81
N ARG A 46 3.99 2.51 -12.81
CA ARG A 46 3.72 3.35 -11.65
C ARG A 46 2.25 3.71 -11.59
N TRP A 47 1.64 3.42 -10.45
CA TRP A 47 0.34 3.98 -10.07
C TRP A 47 0.53 5.22 -9.20
N HIS A 48 -0.33 6.21 -9.40
CA HIS A 48 -0.38 7.42 -8.59
C HIS A 48 -1.78 7.59 -8.00
N TRP A 49 -1.87 7.96 -6.73
CA TRP A 49 -3.15 8.28 -6.10
C TRP A 49 -3.03 9.54 -5.23
N PRO A 50 -3.87 10.57 -5.42
CA PRO A 50 -3.78 11.81 -4.64
C PRO A 50 -4.00 11.63 -3.14
N GLY A 51 -4.77 10.62 -2.72
CA GLY A 51 -4.95 10.30 -1.31
C GLY A 51 -3.73 9.61 -0.68
N GLY A 52 -2.78 9.16 -1.49
CA GLY A 52 -1.61 8.41 -1.11
C GLY A 52 -1.82 6.89 -1.10
N ILE A 53 -0.71 6.16 -1.13
CA ILE A 53 -0.68 4.71 -1.34
C ILE A 53 0.19 4.07 -0.25
N ASN A 54 -0.41 3.18 0.54
CA ASN A 54 0.27 2.31 1.52
C ASN A 54 -0.18 0.85 1.34
N TYR A 55 0.70 -0.10 1.72
CA TYR A 55 0.40 -1.54 1.72
C TYR A 55 -0.20 -2.05 0.40
N ALA A 56 0.40 -1.67 -0.72
CA ALA A 56 -0.13 -2.02 -2.04
C ALA A 56 0.03 -3.50 -2.39
N ASN A 57 -1.03 -4.11 -2.92
CA ASN A 57 -1.10 -5.49 -3.38
C ASN A 57 -1.54 -5.53 -4.85
N LEU A 58 -0.78 -6.25 -5.68
CA LEU A 58 -1.18 -6.53 -7.06
C LEU A 58 -2.13 -7.73 -7.09
N LEU A 59 -3.33 -7.52 -7.61
CA LEU A 59 -4.36 -8.56 -7.73
C LEU A 59 -4.13 -9.43 -8.98
N PRO A 60 -4.65 -10.68 -9.02
CA PRO A 60 -4.48 -11.58 -10.17
C PRO A 60 -5.01 -11.04 -11.51
N ASN A 61 -5.94 -10.08 -11.48
CA ASN A 61 -6.47 -9.42 -12.67
C ASN A 61 -5.60 -8.23 -13.16
N GLY A 62 -4.49 -7.92 -12.47
CA GLY A 62 -3.59 -6.81 -12.79
C GLY A 62 -3.95 -5.49 -12.09
N ASN A 63 -5.01 -5.45 -11.29
CA ASN A 63 -5.40 -4.26 -10.54
C ASN A 63 -4.52 -4.07 -9.30
N LEU A 64 -4.37 -2.83 -8.87
CA LEU A 64 -3.69 -2.47 -7.64
C LEU A 64 -4.71 -2.20 -6.54
N LEU A 65 -4.67 -2.98 -5.45
CA LEU A 65 -5.45 -2.74 -4.24
C LEU A 65 -4.53 -2.23 -3.13
N PHE A 66 -4.87 -1.13 -2.47
CA PHE A 66 -4.02 -0.52 -1.45
C PHE A 66 -4.83 0.22 -0.38
N GLN A 67 -4.15 0.58 0.71
CA GLN A 67 -4.67 1.49 1.74
C GLN A 67 -4.38 2.95 1.38
N ASN A 68 -5.41 3.77 1.48
CA ASN A 68 -5.30 5.21 1.37
C ASN A 68 -4.69 5.82 2.65
N LEU A 69 -4.08 6.99 2.60
CA LEU A 69 -3.60 7.66 3.81
C LEU A 69 -4.77 8.04 4.72
N ALA A 70 -4.51 8.03 6.03
CA ALA A 70 -5.47 8.50 7.02
C ALA A 70 -5.92 9.94 6.71
N PRO A 71 -7.21 10.27 6.95
CA PRO A 71 -7.69 11.62 6.76
C PRO A 71 -6.92 12.62 7.64
N ALA A 72 -6.90 13.88 7.21
CA ALA A 72 -6.27 14.95 7.99
C ALA A 72 -7.05 15.28 9.28
N GLU A 73 -8.33 14.94 9.33
CA GLU A 73 -9.17 15.09 10.52
C GLU A 73 -8.68 14.17 11.64
N LYS A 74 -8.61 14.71 12.86
CA LYS A 74 -8.22 13.93 14.04
C LYS A 74 -9.40 13.11 14.54
N LEU A 75 -9.35 11.81 14.28
CA LEU A 75 -10.23 10.79 14.86
C LEU A 75 -9.49 10.03 15.98
N PRO A 76 -10.17 9.27 16.86
CA PRO A 76 -9.55 8.64 18.04
C PRO A 76 -8.30 7.80 17.74
N MET A 77 -8.28 7.11 16.60
CA MET A 77 -7.16 6.28 16.14
C MET A 77 -6.15 7.01 15.25
N THR A 78 -6.33 8.32 14.98
CA THR A 78 -5.33 9.10 14.24
C THR A 78 -4.08 9.35 15.07
N GLY A 79 -2.91 9.25 14.43
CA GLY A 79 -1.61 9.38 15.10
C GLY A 79 -1.11 8.09 15.76
N ILE A 80 -1.96 7.06 15.84
CA ILE A 80 -1.56 5.70 16.20
C ILE A 80 -1.15 4.96 14.92
N GLY A 81 -0.17 4.04 15.04
CA GLY A 81 0.31 3.24 13.91
C GLY A 81 -0.80 2.40 13.29
N GLY A 82 -0.85 2.36 11.95
CA GLY A 82 -1.89 1.62 11.22
C GLY A 82 -3.21 2.37 11.13
N SER A 83 -3.19 3.70 11.00
CA SER A 83 -4.35 4.48 10.57
C SER A 83 -4.35 4.59 9.04
N SER A 84 -5.52 4.42 8.42
CA SER A 84 -5.71 4.55 6.98
C SER A 84 -7.03 5.26 6.66
N GLY A 85 -7.19 5.74 5.42
CA GLY A 85 -8.41 6.39 4.97
C GLY A 85 -9.43 5.43 4.37
N GLY A 86 -9.09 4.15 4.23
CA GLY A 86 -9.87 3.18 3.48
C GLY A 86 -9.04 2.34 2.53
N LEU A 87 -9.73 1.56 1.69
CA LEU A 87 -9.15 0.78 0.61
C LEU A 87 -9.53 1.36 -0.75
N VAL A 88 -8.59 1.31 -1.69
CA VAL A 88 -8.77 1.76 -3.06
C VAL A 88 -8.26 0.68 -4.00
N GLU A 89 -9.03 0.39 -5.04
CA GLU A 89 -8.62 -0.45 -6.16
C GLU A 89 -8.53 0.39 -7.43
N LEU A 90 -7.36 0.37 -8.05
CA LEU A 90 -7.11 0.96 -9.37
C LEU A 90 -6.88 -0.13 -10.40
N ASP A 91 -7.32 0.10 -11.63
CA ASP A 91 -6.92 -0.76 -12.75
C ASP A 91 -5.45 -0.51 -13.15
N TRP A 92 -4.99 -1.22 -14.18
CA TRP A 92 -3.64 -1.06 -14.70
C TRP A 92 -3.35 0.37 -15.16
N ASP A 93 -4.32 1.08 -15.75
CA ASP A 93 -4.14 2.43 -16.27
C ASP A 93 -4.29 3.52 -15.19
N GLY A 94 -4.59 3.14 -13.95
CA GLY A 94 -4.75 4.04 -12.82
C GLY A 94 -6.17 4.59 -12.65
N ASN A 95 -7.16 4.01 -13.34
CA ASN A 95 -8.55 4.40 -13.15
C ASN A 95 -9.12 3.74 -11.90
N LEU A 96 -9.99 4.47 -11.18
CA LEU A 96 -10.69 3.94 -10.02
C LEU A 96 -11.68 2.85 -10.42
N VAL A 97 -11.51 1.66 -9.83
CA VAL A 97 -12.41 0.51 -10.00
C VAL A 97 -13.35 0.38 -8.81
N TRP A 98 -12.82 0.52 -7.59
CA TRP A 98 -13.58 0.36 -6.36
C TRP A 98 -12.93 1.12 -5.20
N GLU A 99 -13.74 1.59 -4.26
CA GLU A 99 -13.28 2.28 -3.05
C GLU A 99 -14.16 1.91 -1.84
N LEU A 100 -13.51 1.67 -0.71
CA LEU A 100 -14.14 1.66 0.61
C LEU A 100 -13.55 2.79 1.43
N LYS A 101 -14.33 3.85 1.63
CA LYS A 101 -13.97 4.94 2.56
C LYS A 101 -14.30 4.52 3.99
N ASN A 102 -13.28 4.19 4.77
CA ASN A 102 -13.46 3.82 6.16
C ASN A 102 -12.19 4.17 6.97
N PRO A 103 -12.25 5.21 7.83
CA PRO A 103 -11.08 5.66 8.59
C PRO A 103 -10.69 4.73 9.75
N TRP A 104 -11.48 3.67 9.98
CA TRP A 104 -11.24 2.69 11.04
C TRP A 104 -10.44 1.48 10.55
N ILE A 105 -10.03 1.41 9.28
CA ILE A 105 -9.15 0.33 8.83
C ILE A 105 -7.79 0.47 9.52
N HIS A 106 -7.33 -0.64 10.10
CA HIS A 106 -6.06 -0.75 10.77
C HIS A 106 -4.91 -0.92 9.74
N HIS A 107 -4.08 -1.96 9.83
CA HIS A 107 -2.81 -2.03 9.09
C HIS A 107 -2.81 -3.04 7.95
N ASP A 108 -3.71 -4.03 7.94
CA ASP A 108 -3.66 -5.12 6.98
C ASP A 108 -5.02 -5.40 6.33
N PHE A 109 -4.98 -5.92 5.11
CA PHE A 109 -6.13 -6.32 4.32
C PHE A 109 -5.76 -7.40 3.31
N GLN A 110 -6.76 -8.18 2.88
CA GLN A 110 -6.59 -9.19 1.84
C GLN A 110 -7.85 -9.28 0.97
N ARG A 111 -7.66 -9.25 -0.36
CA ARG A 111 -8.70 -9.67 -1.30
C ARG A 111 -8.74 -11.20 -1.32
N LEU A 112 -9.91 -11.77 -1.01
CA LEU A 112 -10.15 -13.21 -1.01
C LEU A 112 -10.50 -13.70 -2.42
N ALA A 113 -10.31 -15.00 -2.66
CA ALA A 113 -10.57 -15.64 -3.95
C ALA A 113 -12.04 -15.53 -4.42
N ASN A 114 -12.98 -15.35 -3.50
CA ASN A 114 -14.39 -15.14 -3.80
C ASN A 114 -14.75 -13.67 -4.12
N GLY A 115 -13.76 -12.77 -4.13
CA GLY A 115 -13.96 -11.34 -4.40
C GLY A 115 -14.24 -10.49 -3.16
N ASN A 116 -14.45 -11.07 -1.97
CA ASN A 116 -14.61 -10.28 -0.75
C ASN A 116 -13.27 -9.71 -0.27
N SER A 117 -13.32 -8.60 0.47
CA SER A 117 -12.15 -8.01 1.12
C SER A 117 -12.22 -8.24 2.62
N LEU A 118 -11.18 -8.85 3.19
CA LEU A 118 -10.95 -8.94 4.63
C LEU A 118 -10.04 -7.79 5.05
N ALA A 119 -10.35 -7.09 6.13
CA ALA A 119 -9.52 -6.01 6.66
C ALA A 119 -9.54 -6.04 8.18
N LEU A 120 -8.42 -5.63 8.80
CA LEU A 120 -8.38 -5.37 10.23
C LEU A 120 -9.00 -4.00 10.51
N MET A 121 -9.81 -3.92 11.55
CA MET A 121 -10.54 -2.72 11.94
C MET A 121 -10.21 -2.33 13.37
N TRP A 122 -10.14 -1.03 13.60
CA TRP A 122 -10.24 -0.45 14.93
C TRP A 122 -11.69 -0.50 15.39
N ASP A 123 -11.89 -0.80 16.67
CA ASP A 123 -13.18 -0.72 17.34
C ASP A 123 -13.02 0.08 18.63
N GLU A 124 -13.94 1.00 18.88
CA GLU A 124 -13.89 1.84 20.07
C GLU A 124 -14.52 1.07 21.24
N ILE A 125 -13.68 0.71 22.21
CA ILE A 125 -14.13 0.05 23.43
C ILE A 125 -14.73 1.11 24.35
N SER A 126 -15.94 0.87 24.85
CA SER A 126 -16.60 1.80 25.77
C SER A 126 -15.83 1.94 27.09
N ALA A 127 -15.95 3.10 27.73
CA ALA A 127 -15.29 3.36 29.01
C ALA A 127 -15.75 2.42 30.16
N GLU A 128 -16.88 1.74 30.00
CA GLU A 128 -17.37 0.74 30.97
C GLU A 128 -16.60 -0.59 30.90
N MET A 129 -15.84 -0.81 29.82
CA MET A 129 -15.07 -2.03 29.55
C MET A 129 -13.56 -1.86 29.79
N THR A 130 -13.12 -0.69 30.28
CA THR A 130 -11.72 -0.34 30.59
C THR A 130 -11.54 0.05 32.05
#